data_AF-A0A7J4V6E1-F1
#
_entry.id   AF-A0A7J4V6E1-F1
#
_cell.length_a   1.000
_cell.length_b   1.000
_cell.length_c   1.000
_cell.angle_alpha   90.00
_cell.angle_beta   90.00
_cell.angle_gamma   90.00
#
_symmetry.space_group_name_H-M   'P 1'
#
loop_
_entity.id
_entity.type
_entity.pdbx_description
1 polymer ?
#
loop_
_entity_poly.entity_id
_entity_poly.type
_entity_poly.pdbx_seq_one_letter_code
_entity_poly.pdbx_strand_id
1 'polypeptide(L)'
;MNTKIITLAIYLLAGAFSASNAQLLYSEDFENAGKWQINVSEGVLLSSHSDIGYAGNGLRFDINFTLGSGYGGVFDLISLELPENYQMTFYVKGEGLPANNFEFKVIDPSGDNVWWVNRKTFELPTEWTKITVRKRNLSFAWGPQGGGEIKKMGRLEFIVASFNGGQGSVWIDELKVEKLDPPVVSDAKPMVTVSPAHDPGASVALFDGNTETYFTGKAGLKEIDLLIDLQVQ
;
A
#
# COMPACT_ATOMS: atom_id res chain seq x y z
N MET A 1 -17.39 55.70 -19.95
CA MET A 1 -17.21 54.86 -18.73
C MET A 1 -16.45 53.62 -19.15
N ASN A 2 -15.21 53.47 -18.68
CA ASN A 2 -14.25 52.48 -19.18
C ASN A 2 -14.50 51.10 -18.57
N THR A 3 -14.82 50.12 -19.41
CA THR A 3 -14.90 48.70 -19.03
C THR A 3 -13.48 48.14 -18.92
N LYS A 4 -13.05 47.78 -17.71
CA LYS A 4 -11.77 47.09 -17.49
C LYS A 4 -11.97 45.59 -17.69
N ILE A 5 -11.25 45.00 -18.64
CA ILE A 5 -11.16 43.54 -18.83
C ILE A 5 -10.00 43.05 -17.98
N ILE A 6 -10.28 42.17 -17.01
CA ILE A 6 -9.26 41.51 -16.20
C ILE A 6 -8.90 40.21 -16.92
N THR A 7 -7.64 40.12 -17.37
CA THR A 7 -7.10 38.90 -17.98
C THR A 7 -6.51 38.03 -16.87
N LEU A 8 -7.04 36.83 -16.69
CA LEU A 8 -6.49 35.83 -15.77
C LEU A 8 -5.49 34.97 -16.55
N ALA A 9 -4.20 35.13 -16.26
CA ALA A 9 -3.16 34.25 -16.78
C ALA A 9 -2.93 33.11 -15.79
N ILE A 10 -3.23 31.87 -16.20
CA ILE A 10 -2.91 30.66 -15.44
C ILE A 10 -1.51 30.22 -15.87
N TYR A 11 -0.53 30.39 -14.99
CA TYR A 11 0.79 29.79 -15.16
C TYR A 11 0.74 28.37 -14.60
N LEU A 12 0.75 27.37 -15.49
CA LEU A 12 1.06 25.99 -15.11
C LEU A 12 2.56 25.90 -14.81
N LEU A 13 2.94 25.91 -13.54
CA LEU A 13 4.25 25.40 -13.15
C LEU A 13 4.23 23.89 -13.35
N ALA A 14 4.88 23.42 -14.41
CA ALA A 14 5.25 22.02 -14.54
C ALA A 14 6.35 21.73 -13.51
N GLY A 15 5.95 21.33 -12.30
CA GLY A 15 6.86 20.72 -11.34
C GLY A 15 7.45 19.47 -11.97
N ALA A 16 8.78 19.41 -12.09
CA ALA A 16 9.47 18.19 -12.47
C ALA A 16 9.27 17.17 -11.35
N PHE A 17 8.26 16.32 -11.47
CA PHE A 17 8.19 15.11 -10.65
C PHE A 17 9.40 14.27 -11.02
N SER A 18 10.37 14.20 -10.11
CA SER A 18 11.42 13.18 -10.19
C SER A 18 10.72 11.83 -10.13
N ALA A 19 10.57 11.18 -11.28
CA ALA A 19 10.17 9.78 -11.31
C ALA A 19 11.25 9.01 -10.53
N SER A 20 10.89 8.48 -9.36
CA SER A 20 11.77 7.56 -8.62
C SER A 20 12.21 6.46 -9.59
N ASN A 21 13.52 6.22 -9.71
CA ASN A 21 14.01 5.18 -10.59
C ASN A 21 13.67 3.83 -9.95
N ALA A 22 12.63 3.16 -10.46
CA ALA A 22 12.25 1.83 -10.00
C ALA A 22 13.07 0.79 -10.78
N GLN A 23 13.92 0.02 -10.10
CA GLN A 23 14.67 -1.08 -10.70
C GLN A 23 13.92 -2.40 -10.42
N LEU A 24 13.48 -3.07 -11.47
CA LEU A 24 12.84 -4.39 -11.37
C LEU A 24 13.84 -5.43 -10.83
N LEU A 25 13.46 -6.12 -9.76
CA LEU A 25 14.25 -7.18 -9.12
C LEU A 25 13.66 -8.58 -9.37
N TYR A 26 12.34 -8.67 -9.45
CA TYR A 26 11.60 -9.92 -9.66
C TYR A 26 10.29 -9.62 -10.37
N SER A 27 9.87 -10.52 -11.25
CA SER A 27 8.55 -10.51 -11.89
C SER A 27 7.98 -11.92 -12.01
N GLU A 28 6.67 -12.03 -11.85
CA GLU A 28 5.88 -13.23 -12.13
C GLU A 28 4.64 -12.80 -12.93
N ASP A 29 4.51 -13.33 -14.13
CA ASP A 29 3.41 -13.07 -15.07
C ASP A 29 2.28 -14.10 -14.94
N PHE A 30 2.46 -15.16 -14.13
CA PHE A 30 1.46 -16.18 -13.86
C PHE A 30 0.98 -16.99 -15.08
N GLU A 31 1.74 -16.96 -16.18
CA GLU A 31 1.46 -17.79 -17.36
C GLU A 31 1.59 -19.29 -17.06
N ASN A 32 2.33 -19.64 -15.99
CA ASN A 32 2.39 -20.99 -15.44
C ASN A 32 1.87 -21.04 -14.00
N ALA A 33 0.54 -21.05 -13.86
CA ALA A 33 -0.14 -21.19 -12.57
C ALA A 33 0.30 -22.43 -11.76
N GLY A 34 0.79 -23.49 -12.41
CA GLY A 34 1.25 -24.72 -11.75
C GLY A 34 2.49 -24.55 -10.88
N LYS A 35 3.20 -23.42 -10.98
CA LYS A 35 4.30 -23.04 -10.08
C LYS A 35 3.81 -22.73 -8.67
N TRP A 36 2.58 -22.22 -8.54
CA TRP A 36 2.00 -21.78 -7.28
C TRP A 36 1.35 -22.95 -6.54
N GLN A 37 1.68 -23.07 -5.26
CA GLN A 37 1.21 -24.12 -4.37
C GLN A 37 0.05 -23.62 -3.50
N ILE A 38 -0.78 -24.56 -3.03
CA ILE A 38 -1.94 -24.25 -2.19
C ILE A 38 -1.54 -24.27 -0.71
N ASN A 39 -1.99 -23.28 0.05
CA ASN A 39 -1.94 -23.26 1.52
C ASN A 39 -3.37 -23.09 2.05
N VAL A 40 -3.86 -24.06 2.81
CA VAL A 40 -5.26 -24.10 3.23
C VAL A 40 -5.41 -24.71 4.62
N SER A 41 -6.30 -24.14 5.43
CA SER A 41 -6.66 -24.70 6.74
C SER A 41 -7.72 -25.78 6.63
N GLU A 42 -7.92 -26.53 7.71
CA GLU A 42 -9.07 -27.41 7.85
C GLU A 42 -10.39 -26.63 7.65
N GLY A 43 -11.41 -27.28 7.05
CA GLY A 43 -12.70 -26.66 6.79
C GLY A 43 -12.76 -25.70 5.61
N VAL A 44 -11.72 -25.70 4.75
CA VAL A 44 -11.66 -24.87 3.55
C VAL A 44 -11.30 -25.77 2.35
N LEU A 45 -12.08 -25.66 1.28
CA LEU A 45 -11.74 -26.27 -0.02
C LEU A 45 -11.09 -25.21 -0.90
N LEU A 46 -9.98 -25.56 -1.55
CA LEU A 46 -9.29 -24.67 -2.45
C LEU A 46 -8.76 -25.42 -3.68
N SER A 47 -8.84 -24.77 -4.83
CA SER A 47 -8.20 -25.23 -6.07
C SER A 47 -7.58 -24.04 -6.81
N SER A 48 -6.47 -24.27 -7.53
CA SER A 48 -5.75 -23.25 -8.29
C SER A 48 -5.66 -23.62 -9.77
N HIS A 49 -5.87 -22.65 -10.64
CA HIS A 49 -5.97 -22.84 -12.08
C HIS A 49 -5.33 -21.67 -12.83
N SER A 50 -4.97 -21.91 -14.09
CA SER A 50 -4.72 -20.82 -15.05
C SER A 50 -6.06 -20.35 -15.60
N ASP A 51 -6.23 -19.03 -15.72
CA ASP A 51 -7.41 -18.40 -16.33
C ASP A 51 -7.01 -17.09 -17.02
N ILE A 52 -7.95 -16.37 -17.65
CA ILE A 52 -7.67 -15.09 -18.32
C ILE A 52 -7.20 -14.04 -17.29
N GLY A 53 -5.99 -13.54 -17.51
CA GLY A 53 -5.28 -12.58 -16.67
C GLY A 53 -5.65 -11.12 -16.93
N TYR A 54 -4.93 -10.22 -16.28
CA TYR A 54 -4.83 -8.82 -16.64
C TYR A 54 -4.03 -8.65 -17.94
N ALA A 55 -2.96 -9.43 -18.11
CA ALA A 55 -2.19 -9.55 -19.34
C ALA A 55 -1.93 -11.04 -19.62
N GLY A 56 -2.47 -11.57 -20.72
CA GLY A 56 -2.33 -12.99 -21.02
C GLY A 56 -3.13 -13.87 -20.06
N ASN A 57 -2.50 -14.87 -19.46
CA ASN A 57 -3.10 -15.69 -18.41
C ASN A 57 -2.70 -15.18 -17.02
N GLY A 58 -3.53 -15.47 -16.03
CA GLY A 58 -3.25 -15.20 -14.63
C GLY A 58 -3.54 -16.41 -13.75
N LEU A 59 -3.14 -16.29 -12.49
CA LEU A 59 -3.45 -17.28 -11.47
C LEU A 59 -4.83 -17.02 -10.89
N ARG A 60 -5.71 -18.00 -11.02
CA ARG A 60 -7.00 -18.04 -10.33
C ARG A 60 -6.95 -19.07 -9.22
N PHE A 61 -7.50 -18.75 -8.05
CA PHE A 61 -7.86 -19.77 -7.09
C PHE A 61 -9.32 -19.63 -6.65
N ASP A 62 -9.97 -20.78 -6.56
CA ASP A 62 -11.35 -20.92 -6.10
C ASP A 62 -11.33 -21.39 -4.65
N ILE A 63 -12.04 -20.69 -3.78
CA ILE A 63 -12.09 -20.97 -2.35
C ILE A 63 -13.53 -21.17 -1.88
N ASN A 64 -13.73 -22.12 -0.97
CA ASN A 64 -15.01 -22.36 -0.29
C ASN A 64 -14.77 -22.65 1.20
N PHE A 65 -15.24 -21.74 2.05
CA PHE A 65 -15.22 -21.88 3.51
C PHE A 65 -16.38 -22.76 3.98
N THR A 66 -16.20 -24.08 3.98
CA THR A 66 -17.28 -25.05 4.25
C THR A 66 -17.76 -25.02 5.71
N LEU A 67 -16.91 -24.57 6.63
CA LEU A 67 -17.25 -24.37 8.04
C LEU A 67 -17.41 -22.88 8.41
N GLY A 68 -17.40 -21.98 7.42
CA GLY A 68 -17.49 -20.53 7.62
C GLY A 68 -16.26 -19.88 8.29
N SER A 69 -15.21 -20.65 8.61
CA SER A 69 -13.98 -20.18 9.25
C SER A 69 -12.74 -20.75 8.55
N GLY A 70 -11.55 -20.29 8.94
CA GLY A 70 -10.27 -20.76 8.37
C GLY A 70 -9.64 -19.79 7.37
N TYR A 71 -8.66 -20.27 6.62
CA TYR A 71 -7.96 -19.52 5.58
C TYR A 71 -7.58 -20.42 4.41
N GLY A 72 -7.42 -19.83 3.25
CA GLY A 72 -6.94 -20.51 2.06
C GLY A 72 -6.30 -19.52 1.09
N GLY A 73 -5.31 -19.98 0.36
CA GLY A 73 -4.72 -19.23 -0.75
C GLY A 73 -3.58 -19.97 -1.40
N VAL A 74 -2.68 -19.20 -1.99
CA VAL A 74 -1.60 -19.69 -2.83
C VAL A 74 -0.26 -19.08 -2.42
N PHE A 75 0.82 -19.82 -2.63
CA PHE A 75 2.17 -19.35 -2.34
C PHE A 75 3.19 -19.85 -3.38
N ASP A 76 4.33 -19.17 -3.42
CA ASP A 76 5.52 -19.59 -4.16
C ASP A 76 6.77 -19.42 -3.29
N LEU A 77 7.80 -20.23 -3.58
CA LEU A 77 9.12 -20.13 -2.95
C LEU A 77 10.01 -19.23 -3.81
N ILE A 78 10.32 -18.06 -3.27
CA ILE A 78 11.08 -17.02 -3.98
C ILE A 78 12.31 -16.69 -3.13
N SER A 79 13.50 -16.88 -3.68
CA SER A 79 14.76 -16.47 -3.05
C SER A 79 15.17 -15.10 -3.57
N LEU A 80 14.89 -14.04 -2.80
CA LEU A 80 15.18 -12.67 -3.21
C LEU A 80 15.72 -11.84 -2.05
N GLU A 81 16.88 -11.23 -2.24
CA GLU A 81 17.39 -10.20 -1.33
C GLU A 81 16.58 -8.92 -1.51
N LEU A 82 16.02 -8.40 -0.41
CA LEU A 82 15.21 -7.19 -0.43
C LEU A 82 16.11 -5.98 -0.13
N PRO A 83 16.11 -4.95 -0.98
CA PRO A 83 16.95 -3.76 -0.78
C PRO A 83 16.42 -2.92 0.39
N GLU A 84 17.12 -1.84 0.71
CA GLU A 84 16.72 -0.94 1.80
C GLU A 84 15.35 -0.28 1.57
N ASN A 85 15.01 0.04 0.32
CA ASN A 85 13.71 0.55 -0.08
C ASN A 85 13.18 -0.19 -1.31
N TYR A 86 11.96 -0.69 -1.22
CA TYR A 86 11.31 -1.46 -2.28
C TYR A 86 9.79 -1.33 -2.22
N GLN A 87 9.18 -1.73 -3.33
CA GLN A 87 7.75 -1.99 -3.41
C GLN A 87 7.48 -3.33 -4.10
N MET A 88 6.32 -3.89 -3.81
CA MET A 88 5.72 -4.99 -4.52
C MET A 88 4.40 -4.55 -5.11
N THR A 89 4.17 -4.88 -6.37
CA THR A 89 2.90 -4.59 -7.05
C THR A 89 2.34 -5.85 -7.68
N PHE A 90 1.03 -5.97 -7.71
CA PHE A 90 0.32 -7.03 -8.41
C PHE A 90 -1.09 -6.55 -8.73
N TYR A 91 -1.75 -7.16 -9.69
CA TYR A 91 -3.17 -6.96 -9.97
C TYR A 91 -3.99 -8.02 -9.26
N VAL A 92 -5.16 -7.62 -8.77
CA VAL A 92 -6.14 -8.53 -8.16
C VAL A 92 -7.53 -8.22 -8.69
N LYS A 93 -8.35 -9.26 -8.83
CA LYS A 93 -9.80 -9.18 -8.92
C LYS A 93 -10.44 -10.35 -8.19
N GLY A 94 -11.72 -10.25 -7.86
CA GLY A 94 -12.49 -11.35 -7.27
C GLY A 94 -13.93 -11.37 -7.75
N GLU A 95 -14.55 -12.54 -7.60
CA GLU A 95 -15.94 -12.78 -8.01
C GLU A 95 -16.62 -13.74 -7.03
N GLY A 96 -17.88 -13.45 -6.69
CA GLY A 96 -18.73 -14.30 -5.85
C GLY A 96 -18.38 -14.37 -4.36
N LEU A 97 -17.16 -14.00 -3.97
CA LEU A 97 -16.69 -14.10 -2.59
C LEU A 97 -17.15 -12.90 -1.74
N PRO A 98 -17.77 -13.12 -0.57
CA PRO A 98 -18.06 -12.05 0.39
C PRO A 98 -16.80 -11.37 0.92
N ALA A 99 -16.97 -10.19 1.54
CA ALA A 99 -15.87 -9.47 2.18
C ALA A 99 -15.19 -10.34 3.24
N ASN A 100 -13.91 -10.64 3.04
CA ASN A 100 -13.08 -11.46 3.92
C ASN A 100 -11.74 -10.75 4.12
N ASN A 101 -10.87 -11.26 4.99
CA ASN A 101 -9.53 -10.67 5.13
C ASN A 101 -8.67 -11.09 3.93
N PHE A 102 -8.03 -10.14 3.27
CA PHE A 102 -7.04 -10.42 2.23
C PHE A 102 -5.64 -10.13 2.79
N GLU A 103 -4.82 -11.17 2.86
CA GLU A 103 -3.49 -11.12 3.45
C GLU A 103 -2.44 -11.34 2.36
N PHE A 104 -1.50 -10.40 2.27
CA PHE A 104 -0.27 -10.56 1.52
C PHE A 104 0.86 -10.83 2.50
N LYS A 105 1.55 -11.97 2.37
CA LYS A 105 2.59 -12.39 3.30
C LYS A 105 3.93 -12.56 2.61
N VAL A 106 4.98 -12.16 3.30
CA VAL A 106 6.37 -12.47 2.94
C VAL A 106 7.02 -13.14 4.13
N ILE A 107 7.70 -14.25 3.86
CA ILE A 107 8.32 -15.11 4.86
C ILE A 107 9.80 -15.20 4.53
N ASP A 108 10.63 -15.17 5.57
CA ASP A 108 12.07 -15.32 5.40
C ASP A 108 12.46 -16.75 4.95
N PRO A 109 13.74 -17.02 4.60
CA PRO A 109 14.17 -18.34 4.17
C PRO A 109 14.09 -19.44 5.24
N SER A 110 13.96 -19.08 6.52
CA SER A 110 13.80 -20.06 7.60
C SER A 110 12.39 -20.68 7.57
N GLY A 111 11.41 -19.92 7.08
CA GLY A 111 10.00 -20.29 7.13
C GLY A 111 9.30 -19.88 8.43
N ASP A 112 10.04 -19.41 9.44
CA ASP A 112 9.54 -19.19 10.80
C ASP A 112 9.13 -17.73 11.08
N ASN A 113 9.61 -16.77 10.27
CA ASN A 113 9.34 -15.34 10.48
C ASN A 113 8.47 -14.77 9.35
N VAL A 114 7.35 -14.16 9.72
CA VAL A 114 6.34 -13.67 8.78
C VAL A 114 6.12 -12.17 8.92
N TRP A 115 6.09 -11.49 7.79
CA TRP A 115 5.62 -10.11 7.65
C TRP A 115 4.42 -10.08 6.72
N TRP A 116 3.48 -9.17 6.98
CA TRP A 116 2.24 -9.12 6.22
C TRP A 116 1.68 -7.72 6.00
N VAL A 117 0.82 -7.62 4.99
CA VAL A 117 -0.26 -6.63 4.92
C VAL A 117 -1.56 -7.40 5.10
N ASN A 118 -2.34 -7.06 6.12
CA ASN A 118 -3.66 -7.64 6.35
C ASN A 118 -4.75 -6.60 6.09
N ARG A 119 -5.47 -6.74 4.99
CA ARG A 119 -6.64 -5.91 4.67
C ARG A 119 -7.88 -6.59 5.25
N LYS A 120 -8.32 -6.10 6.41
CA LYS A 120 -9.50 -6.65 7.09
C LYS A 120 -10.78 -6.34 6.34
N THR A 121 -11.72 -7.31 6.34
CA THR A 121 -13.05 -7.16 5.71
C THR A 121 -12.98 -6.51 4.34
N PHE A 122 -12.05 -7.00 3.51
CA PHE A 122 -11.74 -6.46 2.20
C PHE A 122 -12.72 -7.03 1.16
N GLU A 123 -13.44 -6.13 0.51
CA GLU A 123 -14.22 -6.47 -0.69
C GLU A 123 -13.25 -6.53 -1.87
N LEU A 124 -13.07 -7.73 -2.43
CA LEU A 124 -12.27 -7.90 -3.62
C LEU A 124 -12.91 -7.12 -4.77
N PRO A 125 -12.12 -6.35 -5.54
CA PRO A 125 -12.65 -5.60 -6.65
C PRO A 125 -13.11 -6.55 -7.77
N THR A 126 -14.23 -6.25 -8.40
CA THR A 126 -14.73 -7.03 -9.54
C THR A 126 -13.92 -6.77 -10.81
N GLU A 127 -13.28 -5.61 -10.90
CA GLU A 127 -12.36 -5.22 -11.97
C GLU A 127 -10.91 -5.34 -11.51
N TRP A 128 -10.01 -5.65 -12.45
CA TRP A 128 -8.58 -5.72 -12.20
C TRP A 128 -8.04 -4.43 -11.57
N THR A 129 -7.55 -4.54 -10.34
CA THR A 129 -7.04 -3.40 -9.56
C THR A 129 -5.60 -3.67 -9.15
N LYS A 130 -4.71 -2.72 -9.45
CA LYS A 130 -3.32 -2.78 -8.99
C LYS A 130 -3.24 -2.50 -7.49
N ILE A 131 -2.65 -3.42 -6.74
CA ILE A 131 -2.21 -3.22 -5.36
C ILE A 131 -0.73 -2.87 -5.35
N THR A 132 -0.35 -1.93 -4.48
CA THR A 132 1.05 -1.59 -4.19
C THR A 132 1.30 -1.79 -2.69
N VAL A 133 2.25 -2.66 -2.36
CA VAL A 133 2.75 -2.91 -1.01
C VAL A 133 4.16 -2.32 -0.94
N ARG A 134 4.32 -1.19 -0.26
CA ARG A 134 5.64 -0.62 0.00
C ARG A 134 6.25 -1.29 1.22
N LYS A 135 7.58 -1.30 1.35
CA LYS A 135 8.29 -1.80 2.54
C LYS A 135 7.61 -1.41 3.86
N ARG A 136 7.27 -0.12 4.03
CA ARG A 136 6.62 0.41 5.25
C ARG A 136 5.20 -0.12 5.53
N ASN A 137 4.57 -0.77 4.57
CA ASN A 137 3.25 -1.38 4.76
C ASN A 137 3.36 -2.77 5.39
N LEU A 138 4.53 -3.43 5.29
CA LEU A 138 4.77 -4.74 5.87
C LEU A 138 5.00 -4.60 7.37
N SER A 139 4.13 -5.22 8.14
CA SER A 139 4.28 -5.35 9.59
C SER A 139 4.75 -6.75 9.93
N PHE A 140 5.66 -6.87 10.91
CA PHE A 140 5.98 -8.17 11.50
C PHE A 140 4.71 -8.76 12.10
N ALA A 141 4.37 -9.99 11.69
CA ALA A 141 3.19 -10.70 12.16
C ALA A 141 3.54 -11.58 13.36
N TRP A 142 4.46 -12.53 13.16
CA TRP A 142 4.92 -13.48 14.17
C TRP A 142 6.23 -14.15 13.74
N GLY A 143 6.89 -14.81 14.69
CA GLY A 143 8.11 -15.56 14.49
C GLY A 143 9.11 -15.39 15.64
N PRO A 144 10.11 -16.28 15.76
CA PRO A 144 11.12 -16.21 16.81
C PRO A 144 11.99 -14.95 16.75
N GLN A 145 12.07 -14.25 15.61
CA GLN A 145 12.82 -12.99 15.48
C GLN A 145 12.23 -11.86 16.33
N GLY A 146 10.92 -11.89 16.62
CA GLY A 146 10.26 -10.91 17.48
C GLY A 146 10.09 -9.49 16.89
N GLY A 147 10.44 -9.26 15.61
CA GLY A 147 10.25 -7.96 14.96
C GLY A 147 11.32 -7.62 13.92
N GLY A 148 11.34 -6.34 13.53
CA GLY A 148 12.31 -5.79 12.59
C GLY A 148 11.88 -5.89 11.13
N GLU A 149 12.84 -5.74 10.22
CA GLU A 149 12.61 -5.75 8.78
C GLU A 149 13.05 -7.07 8.15
N ILE A 150 12.29 -7.57 7.20
CA ILE A 150 12.71 -8.66 6.33
C ILE A 150 13.81 -8.19 5.38
N LYS A 151 14.92 -8.95 5.31
CA LYS A 151 16.07 -8.67 4.43
C LYS A 151 16.17 -9.63 3.25
N LYS A 152 15.65 -10.84 3.42
CA LYS A 152 15.57 -11.84 2.36
C LYS A 152 14.20 -12.48 2.39
N MET A 153 13.54 -12.53 1.25
CA MET A 153 12.32 -13.30 1.05
C MET A 153 12.70 -14.72 0.66
N GLY A 154 12.01 -15.70 1.26
CA GLY A 154 12.06 -17.12 0.92
C GLY A 154 10.72 -17.65 0.39
N ARG A 155 9.61 -17.03 0.79
CA ARG A 155 8.25 -17.39 0.36
C ARG A 155 7.34 -16.17 0.34
N LEU A 156 6.41 -16.15 -0.62
CA LEU A 156 5.37 -15.14 -0.77
C LEU A 156 4.00 -15.82 -0.82
N GLU A 157 3.00 -15.24 -0.15
CA GLU A 157 1.64 -15.78 -0.14
C GLU A 157 0.58 -14.71 -0.43
N PHE A 158 -0.47 -15.15 -1.13
CA PHE A 158 -1.77 -14.48 -1.21
C PHE A 158 -2.80 -15.35 -0.50
N ILE A 159 -3.36 -14.88 0.61
CA ILE A 159 -4.28 -15.63 1.45
C ILE A 159 -5.59 -14.88 1.61
N VAL A 160 -6.71 -15.61 1.54
CA VAL A 160 -8.00 -15.15 2.02
C VAL A 160 -8.28 -15.84 3.36
N ALA A 161 -8.48 -15.06 4.42
CA ALA A 161 -8.89 -15.56 5.73
C ALA A 161 -10.35 -15.18 6.00
N SER A 162 -11.13 -16.16 6.45
CA SER A 162 -12.57 -16.00 6.65
C SER A 162 -12.89 -14.91 7.67
N PHE A 163 -13.82 -14.05 7.31
CA PHE A 163 -14.58 -13.20 8.21
C PHE A 163 -16.08 -13.43 8.00
N ASN A 164 -16.55 -13.35 6.76
CA ASN A 164 -17.93 -13.67 6.36
C ASN A 164 -18.06 -15.04 5.70
N GLY A 165 -16.97 -15.79 5.52
CA GLY A 165 -16.96 -17.10 4.88
C GLY A 165 -17.38 -17.04 3.41
N GLY A 166 -18.18 -18.01 2.99
CA GLY A 166 -18.71 -18.11 1.63
C GLY A 166 -17.77 -18.82 0.65
N GLN A 167 -18.05 -18.66 -0.63
CA GLN A 167 -17.28 -19.23 -1.71
C GLN A 167 -17.14 -18.23 -2.87
N GLY A 168 -16.07 -18.38 -3.64
CA GLY A 168 -15.82 -17.54 -4.80
C GLY A 168 -14.41 -17.71 -5.33
N SER A 169 -14.01 -16.79 -6.18
CA SER A 169 -12.79 -16.87 -6.95
C SER A 169 -11.97 -15.61 -6.78
N VAL A 170 -10.64 -15.77 -6.76
CA VAL A 170 -9.68 -14.68 -6.69
C VAL A 170 -8.69 -14.87 -7.83
N TRP A 171 -8.39 -13.80 -8.55
CA TRP A 171 -7.35 -13.80 -9.58
C TRP A 171 -6.24 -12.85 -9.19
N ILE A 172 -5.01 -13.26 -9.48
CA ILE A 172 -3.77 -12.50 -9.27
C ILE A 172 -2.98 -12.50 -10.57
N ASP A 173 -2.37 -11.36 -10.89
CA ASP A 173 -1.52 -11.24 -12.07
C ASP A 173 -0.41 -10.17 -11.88
N GLU A 174 0.62 -10.21 -12.73
CA GLU A 174 1.66 -9.18 -12.88
C GLU A 174 2.34 -8.79 -11.56
N LEU A 175 2.80 -9.79 -10.79
CA LEU A 175 3.54 -9.57 -9.55
C LEU A 175 4.94 -9.06 -9.90
N LYS A 176 5.32 -7.91 -9.32
CA LYS A 176 6.63 -7.28 -9.49
C LYS A 176 7.19 -6.90 -8.13
N VAL A 177 8.49 -7.09 -7.95
CA VAL A 177 9.27 -6.53 -6.83
C VAL A 177 10.27 -5.56 -7.43
N GLU A 178 10.25 -4.32 -6.96
CA GLU A 178 11.08 -3.24 -7.48
C GLU A 178 11.85 -2.59 -6.35
N LYS A 179 13.15 -2.36 -6.58
CA LYS A 179 13.95 -1.46 -5.76
C LYS A 179 13.52 -0.03 -6.07
N LEU A 180 13.36 0.77 -5.02
CA LEU A 180 13.12 2.20 -5.11
C LEU A 180 14.35 2.95 -4.65
N ASP A 181 14.54 4.17 -5.17
CA ASP A 181 15.48 5.11 -4.58
C ASP A 181 15.15 5.35 -3.11
N PRO A 182 16.14 5.65 -2.25
CA PRO A 182 15.87 6.03 -0.87
C PRO A 182 14.80 7.14 -0.81
N PRO A 183 13.92 7.14 0.20
CA PRO A 183 12.95 8.22 0.34
C PRO A 183 13.70 9.55 0.40
N VAL A 184 13.35 10.49 -0.48
CA VAL A 184 13.83 11.86 -0.36
C VAL A 184 13.14 12.46 0.86
N VAL A 185 13.90 12.65 1.94
CA VAL A 185 13.44 13.45 3.07
C VAL A 185 13.69 14.90 2.69
N SER A 186 12.62 15.66 2.46
CA SER A 186 12.73 17.09 2.22
C SER A 186 13.24 17.76 3.49
N ASP A 187 14.33 18.52 3.38
CA ASP A 187 14.78 19.44 4.44
C ASP A 187 13.96 20.74 4.44
N ALA A 188 12.98 20.88 3.54
CA ALA A 188 12.11 22.05 3.50
C ALA A 188 11.28 22.11 4.78
N LYS A 189 11.36 23.26 5.46
CA LYS A 189 10.54 23.51 6.64
C LYS A 189 9.10 23.79 6.19
N PRO A 190 8.10 23.19 6.85
CA PRO A 190 6.71 23.52 6.59
C PRO A 190 6.47 25.02 6.80
N MET A 191 5.67 25.62 5.91
CA MET A 191 5.29 27.02 5.99
C MET A 191 3.90 27.15 6.60
N VAL A 192 3.76 28.08 7.55
CA VAL A 192 2.50 28.37 8.22
C VAL A 192 2.05 29.76 7.85
N THR A 193 0.83 29.88 7.36
CA THR A 193 0.14 31.16 7.16
C THR A 193 -1.05 31.24 8.09
N VAL A 194 -1.15 32.35 8.82
CA VAL A 194 -2.28 32.66 9.71
C VAL A 194 -3.05 33.86 9.17
N SER A 195 -4.34 33.67 8.88
CA SER A 195 -5.22 34.72 8.37
C SER A 195 -6.35 35.02 9.36
N PRO A 196 -6.76 36.29 9.53
CA PRO A 196 -6.27 37.50 8.84
C PRO A 196 -5.06 38.17 9.52
N ALA A 197 -4.52 37.57 10.58
CA ALA A 197 -3.57 38.25 11.47
C ALA A 197 -2.17 38.45 10.87
N HIS A 198 -1.82 37.74 9.79
CA HIS A 198 -0.49 37.66 9.17
C HIS A 198 0.64 37.70 10.21
N ASP A 199 1.04 36.54 10.69
CA ASP A 199 2.14 36.37 11.63
C ASP A 199 3.35 35.71 10.94
N PRO A 200 4.40 36.49 10.59
CA PRO A 200 5.62 35.96 9.96
C PRO A 200 6.38 34.96 10.85
N GLY A 201 6.17 34.99 12.16
CA GLY A 201 6.80 34.10 13.13
C GLY A 201 6.05 32.77 13.33
N ALA A 202 4.83 32.65 12.80
CA ALA A 202 3.97 31.50 13.05
C ALA A 202 4.61 30.16 12.63
N SER A 203 5.39 30.14 11.56
CA SER A 203 6.09 28.93 11.12
C SER A 203 7.15 28.47 12.13
N VAL A 204 7.88 29.41 12.72
CA VAL A 204 8.91 29.07 13.71
C VAL A 204 8.26 28.67 15.02
N ALA A 205 7.26 29.43 15.47
CA ALA A 205 6.57 29.20 16.73
C ALA A 205 5.76 27.89 16.74
N LEU A 206 5.09 27.53 15.64
CA LEU A 206 4.29 26.29 15.60
C LEU A 206 5.14 25.01 15.66
N PHE A 207 6.40 25.08 15.22
CA PHE A 207 7.30 23.93 15.11
C PHE A 207 8.51 24.04 16.07
N ASP A 208 8.43 24.84 17.13
CA ASP A 208 9.52 25.02 18.12
C ASP A 208 9.61 23.88 19.15
N GLY A 209 8.62 23.00 19.20
CA GLY A 209 8.55 21.88 20.15
C GLY A 209 8.24 22.31 21.59
N ASN A 210 7.87 23.56 21.83
CA ASN A 210 7.54 24.09 23.14
C ASN A 210 6.02 24.04 23.38
N THR A 211 5.58 23.25 24.35
CA THR A 211 4.16 23.14 24.72
C THR A 211 3.58 24.42 25.33
N GLU A 212 4.43 25.37 25.71
CA GLU A 212 4.03 26.69 26.22
C GLU A 212 3.87 27.74 25.11
N THR A 213 4.18 27.40 23.86
CA THR A 213 3.95 28.28 22.71
C THR A 213 2.49 28.19 22.27
N TYR A 214 1.76 29.30 22.34
CA TYR A 214 0.37 29.39 21.94
C TYR A 214 0.11 30.64 21.10
N PHE A 215 -0.78 30.51 20.12
CA PHE A 215 -1.30 31.65 19.37
C PHE A 215 -2.46 32.29 20.13
N THR A 216 -2.47 33.61 20.24
CA THR A 216 -3.64 34.36 20.73
C THR A 216 -4.20 35.22 19.61
N GLY A 217 -5.49 35.05 19.33
CA GLY A 217 -6.21 35.90 18.39
C GLY A 217 -6.32 37.35 18.88
N LYS A 218 -6.44 38.30 17.96
CA LYS A 218 -6.81 39.68 18.30
C LYS A 218 -8.27 39.74 18.76
N ALA A 219 -8.56 40.63 19.71
CA ALA A 219 -9.92 40.88 20.18
C ALA A 219 -10.87 41.22 19.01
N GLY A 220 -12.03 40.55 18.97
CA GLY A 220 -13.04 40.74 17.92
C GLY A 220 -12.90 39.83 16.69
N LEU A 221 -11.83 39.03 16.58
CA LEU A 221 -11.77 37.95 15.61
C LEU A 221 -12.68 36.79 16.04
N LYS A 222 -13.56 36.36 15.14
CA LYS A 222 -14.48 35.22 15.35
C LYS A 222 -13.95 33.92 14.75
N GLU A 223 -13.01 34.03 13.83
CA GLU A 223 -12.47 32.92 13.03
C GLU A 223 -11.01 33.22 12.69
N ILE A 224 -10.20 32.16 12.63
CA ILE A 224 -8.78 32.18 12.25
C ILE A 224 -8.56 30.99 11.32
N ASP A 225 -7.94 31.24 10.17
CA ASP A 225 -7.49 30.19 9.26
C ASP A 225 -6.01 29.92 9.46
N LEU A 226 -5.65 28.65 9.62
CA LEU A 226 -4.27 28.17 9.69
C LEU A 226 -4.00 27.27 8.50
N LEU A 227 -3.15 27.73 7.58
CA LEU A 227 -2.68 26.93 6.44
C LEU A 227 -1.27 26.44 6.74
N ILE A 228 -1.11 25.12 6.83
CA ILE A 228 0.20 24.46 6.91
C ILE A 228 0.52 23.89 5.52
N ASP A 229 1.52 24.46 4.87
CA ASP A 229 2.09 23.95 3.63
C ASP A 229 3.30 23.08 3.96
N LEU A 230 3.19 21.78 3.71
CA LEU A 230 4.24 20.78 4.00
C LEU A 230 5.36 20.74 2.95
N GLN A 231 5.36 21.65 1.96
CA GLN A 231 6.43 21.84 0.96
C GLN A 231 7.07 20.51 0.51
N VAL A 232 6.29 19.68 -0.17
CA VAL A 232 6.81 18.45 -0.80
C VAL A 232 7.48 18.86 -2.10
N GLN A 233 8.81 18.76 -2.18
CA GLN A 233 9.55 18.79 -3.45
C GLN A 233 9.78 17.37 -3.95
#